data_AF-A0A2I0UWJ0-F1
#
_entry.id   AF-A0A2I0UWJ0-F1
#
_cell.length_a   1.000
_cell.length_b   1.000
_cell.length_c   1.000
_cell.angle_alpha   90.00
_cell.angle_beta   90.00
_cell.angle_gamma   90.00
#
_symmetry.space_group_name_H-M   'P 1'
#
loop_
_entity.id
_entity.type
_entity.pdbx_description
1 polymer ?
#
loop_
_entity_poly.entity_id
_entity_poly.type
_entity_poly.pdbx_seq_one_letter_code
_entity_poly.pdbx_strand_id
1 'polypeptide(L)' 'MSTGEESCPLCGGENHCGVEKGEKECWCMTVHFPEKLLNAVQTEQRTCICPTCLDTYKKEQG' A
#
# COMPACT_ATOMS: atom_id res chain seq x y z
N MET A 1 2.86 19.92 9.05
CA MET A 1 2.07 19.58 7.84
C MET A 1 2.40 18.14 7.55
N SER A 2 1.53 17.21 7.94
CA SER A 2 1.75 15.78 7.74
C SER A 2 1.77 15.50 6.24
N THR A 3 2.96 15.16 5.74
CA THR A 3 3.21 14.81 4.35
C THR A 3 2.45 13.53 4.02
N GLY A 4 1.87 13.43 2.82
CA GLY A 4 0.92 12.39 2.40
C GLY A 4 1.50 10.97 2.25
N GLU A 5 2.26 10.49 3.23
CA GLU A 5 2.92 9.19 3.27
C GLU A 5 2.00 8.08 3.84
N GLU A 6 0.84 8.46 4.37
CA GLU A 6 -0.22 7.58 4.88
C GLU A 6 -1.34 7.28 3.86
N SER A 7 -1.26 7.82 2.65
CA SER A 7 -2.23 7.57 1.58
C SER A 7 -1.78 6.46 0.63
N CYS A 8 -2.74 5.66 0.17
CA CYS A 8 -2.53 4.62 -0.83
C CYS A 8 -2.41 5.26 -2.21
N PRO A 9 -1.37 4.95 -3.00
CA PRO A 9 -1.16 5.57 -4.31
C PRO A 9 -2.20 5.14 -5.36
N LEU A 10 -2.97 4.08 -5.12
CA LEU A 10 -3.96 3.56 -6.07
C LEU A 10 -5.35 4.17 -5.88
N CYS A 11 -5.77 4.39 -4.62
CA CYS A 11 -7.12 4.87 -4.31
C CYS A 11 -7.18 6.17 -3.51
N GLY A 12 -6.03 6.68 -3.04
CA GLY A 12 -5.94 7.87 -2.18
C GLY A 12 -6.39 7.66 -0.72
N GLY A 13 -6.96 6.51 -0.38
CA GLY A 13 -7.40 6.16 0.99
C GLY A 13 -6.23 5.81 1.92
N GLU A 14 -6.51 5.50 3.17
CA GLU A 14 -5.47 5.16 4.16
C GLU A 14 -4.70 3.89 3.76
N ASN A 15 -3.37 3.97 3.75
CA ASN A 15 -2.51 2.83 3.42
C ASN A 15 -2.20 1.91 4.61
N HIS A 16 -2.64 2.30 5.81
CA HIS A 16 -2.45 1.59 7.07
C HIS A 16 -0.97 1.37 7.46
N CYS A 17 -0.04 2.22 7.03
CA CYS A 17 1.37 2.04 7.34
C CYS A 17 1.64 2.12 8.85
N GLY A 18 2.03 1.00 9.46
CA GLY A 18 2.35 0.94 10.90
C GLY A 18 3.60 1.75 11.24
N VAL A 19 4.60 1.77 10.35
CA VAL A 19 5.85 2.53 10.55
C VAL A 19 5.59 4.03 10.66
N GLU A 20 4.73 4.59 9.79
CA GLU A 20 4.32 6.01 9.86
C GLU A 20 3.56 6.33 11.15
N LYS A 21 2.92 5.32 11.76
CA LYS A 21 2.22 5.43 13.04
C LYS A 21 3.14 5.22 14.25
N GLY A 22 4.44 5.01 14.05
CA GLY A 22 5.41 4.74 15.10
C GLY A 22 5.44 3.28 15.57
N GLU A 23 4.82 2.36 14.84
CA GLU A 23 4.92 0.92 15.08
C GLU A 23 6.24 0.37 14.52
N LYS A 24 6.66 -0.78 15.06
CA LYS A 24 7.92 -1.42 14.64
C LYS A 24 7.85 -2.07 13.24
N GLU A 25 6.65 -2.42 12.81
CA GLU A 25 6.41 -3.14 11.57
C GLU A 25 5.21 -2.54 10.85
N CYS A 26 5.17 -2.68 9.52
CA CYS A 26 4.02 -2.31 8.70
C CYS A 26 3.38 -3.58 8.13
N TRP A 27 2.05 -3.62 8.08
CA TRP A 27 1.32 -4.74 7.48
C TRP A 27 1.72 -5.00 6.01
N CYS A 28 2.17 -3.98 5.26
CA CYS A 28 2.65 -4.18 3.89
C CYS A 28 3.89 -5.08 3.82
N MET A 29 4.66 -5.16 4.92
CA MET A 29 5.83 -6.04 5.03
C MET A 29 5.43 -7.49 5.38
N THR A 30 4.21 -7.69 5.89
CA THR A 30 3.71 -9.01 6.31
C THR A 30 2.89 -9.71 5.24
N VAL A 31 2.63 -9.05 4.10
CA VAL A 31 1.81 -9.59 3.00
C VAL A 31 2.60 -9.64 1.69
N HIS A 32 2.18 -10.54 0.80
CA HIS A 32 2.74 -10.63 -0.54
C HIS A 32 1.97 -9.75 -1.52
N PHE A 33 2.70 -8.85 -2.21
CA PHE A 33 2.17 -8.02 -3.29
C PHE A 33 2.53 -8.62 -4.65
N PRO A 34 1.56 -8.87 -5.54
CA PRO A 34 1.84 -9.27 -6.91
C PRO A 34 2.69 -8.22 -7.64
N GLU A 35 3.68 -8.66 -8.42
CA GLU A 35 4.59 -7.76 -9.14
C GLU A 35 3.84 -6.80 -10.07
N LYS A 36 2.79 -7.28 -10.74
CA LYS A 36 1.91 -6.45 -11.58
C LYS A 36 1.22 -5.32 -10.82
N LEU A 37 0.85 -5.56 -9.56
CA LEU A 37 0.24 -4.54 -8.70
C LEU A 37 1.28 -3.49 -8.29
N LEU A 38 2.51 -3.91 -7.98
CA LEU A 38 3.62 -3.01 -7.72
C LEU A 38 3.99 -2.18 -8.95
N ASN A 39 4.00 -2.80 -10.14
CA ASN A 39 4.26 -2.12 -11.41
C ASN A 39 3.15 -1.12 -11.81
N ALA A 40 1.93 -1.29 -11.31
CA ALA A 40 0.84 -0.35 -11.54
C ALA A 40 1.01 0.95 -10.73
N VAL A 41 1.82 0.93 -9.68
CA VAL A 41 2.11 2.10 -8.85
C VAL A 41 3.15 2.98 -9.55
N GLN A 42 2.71 4.11 -10.12
CA GLN A 42 3.56 5.04 -10.88
C GLN A 42 4.34 6.03 -9.99
N THR A 43 4.66 5.66 -8.75
CA THR A 43 5.40 6.54 -7.84
C THR A 43 6.81 6.01 -7.63
N GLU A 44 7.79 6.91 -7.72
CA GLU A 44 9.19 6.61 -7.38
C GLU A 44 9.40 6.42 -5.87
N GLN A 45 8.42 6.81 -5.05
CA GLN A 45 8.44 6.59 -3.60
C GLN A 45 7.79 5.25 -3.26
N ARG A 46 8.51 4.43 -2.48
CA ARG A 46 7.99 3.18 -1.90
C ARG A 46 6.90 3.51 -0.88
N THR A 47 5.66 3.58 -1.34
CA THR A 47 4.47 3.85 -0.53
C THR A 47 3.69 2.56 -0.30
N CYS A 48 3.00 2.44 0.84
CA CYS A 48 2.19 1.28 1.13
C CYS A 48 0.92 1.29 0.26
N ILE A 49 0.56 0.14 -0.32
CA ILE A 49 -0.72 -0.06 -1.03
C ILE A 49 -1.72 -0.62 -0.03
N CYS A 50 -2.89 0.00 0.17
CA CYS A 50 -3.86 -0.41 1.20
C CYS A 50 -4.39 -1.86 1.02
N PRO A 51 -4.91 -2.49 2.11
CA PRO A 51 -5.42 -3.86 2.05
C PRO A 51 -6.56 -4.01 1.03
N THR A 52 -7.41 -2.99 0.94
CA THR A 52 -8.54 -2.96 0.00
C THR A 52 -8.06 -3.08 -1.46
N CYS A 53 -7.05 -2.32 -1.86
CA CYS A 53 -6.52 -2.39 -3.22
C CYS A 53 -5.84 -3.74 -3.50
N LEU A 54 -5.11 -4.29 -2.52
CA LEU A 54 -4.52 -5.62 -2.65
C LEU A 54 -5.59 -6.71 -2.81
N ASP A 55 -6.66 -6.66 -2.02
CA ASP A 55 -7.73 -7.64 -2.06
C ASP A 55 -8.57 -7.55 -3.34
N THR A 56 -8.88 -6.33 -3.79
CA THR A 56 -9.55 -6.12 -5.08
C THR A 56 -8.71 -6.70 -6.21
N TYR A 57 -7.41 -6.40 -6.24
CA TYR A 57 -6.51 -6.94 -7.26
C TYR A 57 -6.45 -8.47 -7.25
N LYS A 58 -6.39 -9.10 -6.06
CA LYS A 58 -6.40 -10.56 -5.92
C LYS A 58 -7.72 -11.19 -6.41
N LYS A 59 -8.85 -10.52 -6.19
CA LYS A 59 -10.16 -10.99 -6.67
C LYS A 59 -10.31 -10.88 -8.19
N GLU A 60 -9.74 -9.84 -8.81
CA GLU A 60 -9.80 -9.62 -10.25
C GLU A 60 -8.85 -10.51 -11.07
N GLN A 61 -7.83 -11.10 -10.42
CA GLN A 61 -6.90 -12.05 -11.05
C GLN A 61 -7.26 -13.53 -10.82
N GLY A 62 -8.36 -13.80 -10.10
CA GLY A 62 -8.91 -15.15 -9.89
C GLY A 62 -10.06 -15.44 -10.84
#